data_AF-A0A5C5YRJ4-F1
#
_entry.id   AF-A0A5C5YRJ4-F1
#
_cell.length_a   1.000
_cell.length_b   1.000
_cell.length_c   1.000
_cell.angle_alpha   90.00
_cell.angle_beta   90.00
_cell.angle_gamma   90.00
#
_symmetry.space_group_name_H-M   'P 1'
#
loop_
_entity.id
_entity.type
_entity.pdbx_description
1 polymer ?
#
loop_
_entity_poly.entity_id
_entity_poly.type
_entity_poly.pdbx_seq_one_letter_code
_entity_poly.pdbx_strand_id
1 'polypeptide(L)' 'MAKPSQGRFDGVYGMRKFTAEELFALADEYEARMTSPSSTDDPKWLQRRADRIRRVAIAKQAALQLKERERRPR' A
#
# COMPACT_ATOMS: atom_id res chain seq x y z
N MET A 1 26.08 0.64 4.00
CA MET A 1 24.88 -0.01 3.43
C MET A 1 23.79 0.01 4.49
N ALA A 2 22.78 0.87 4.34
CA ALA A 2 21.69 0.96 5.31
C ALA A 2 20.86 -0.32 5.24
N LYS A 3 20.85 -1.09 6.33
CA LYS A 3 19.93 -2.22 6.52
C LYS A 3 18.52 -1.63 6.42
N PRO A 4 17.64 -2.08 5.50
CA PRO A 4 16.27 -1.63 5.51
C PRO A 4 15.70 -2.05 6.85
N SER A 5 15.35 -1.05 7.66
CA SER A 5 14.71 -1.23 8.95
C SER A 5 13.51 -2.14 8.74
N GLN A 6 13.69 -3.41 9.08
CA GLN A 6 12.67 -4.44 9.11
C GLN A 6 11.76 -4.17 10.31
N GLY A 7 11.29 -2.93 10.42
CA GLY A 7 10.17 -2.55 11.25
C GLY A 7 8.97 -3.22 10.63
N ARG A 8 8.70 -4.44 11.11
CA ARG A 8 7.41 -5.12 11.08
C ARG A 8 6.30 -4.13 10.69
N PHE A 9 5.94 -4.11 9.41
CA PHE A 9 4.68 -3.53 8.95
C PHE A 9 3.55 -4.48 9.39
N ASP A 10 3.45 -4.69 10.70
CA ASP A 10 2.46 -5.51 11.36
C ASP A 10 1.14 -4.73 11.38
N GLY A 11 0.51 -4.67 10.21
CA GLY A 11 -0.89 -4.25 10.04
C GLY A 11 -1.13 -2.87 9.45
N VAL A 12 -2.42 -2.55 9.36
CA VAL A 12 -3.00 -1.34 8.76
C VAL A 12 -2.50 -0.05 9.44
N TYR A 13 -2.00 -0.15 10.68
CA TYR A 13 -1.48 0.99 11.43
C TYR A 13 -0.21 1.59 10.81
N GLY A 14 0.68 0.75 10.25
CA GLY A 14 1.84 1.23 9.49
C GLY A 14 1.43 1.99 8.23
N MET A 15 0.28 1.64 7.64
CA MET A 15 -0.24 2.21 6.39
C MET A 15 -0.93 3.57 6.59
N ARG A 16 -1.18 4.01 7.82
CA ARG A 16 -1.83 5.29 8.09
C ARG A 16 -0.99 6.49 7.67
N LYS A 17 0.35 6.38 7.80
CA LYS A 17 1.32 7.44 7.49
C LYS A 17 1.49 7.69 5.99
N PHE A 18 1.12 6.72 5.17
CA PHE A 18 1.27 6.79 3.71
C PHE A 18 0.08 7.49 3.07
N THR A 19 0.35 8.21 1.98
CA THR A 19 -0.66 8.74 1.06
C THR A 19 -1.30 7.59 0.26
N ALA A 20 -2.38 7.88 -0.46
CA ALA A 20 -2.98 6.88 -1.34
C ALA A 20 -2.01 6.44 -2.45
N GLU A 21 -1.25 7.38 -3.02
CA GLU A 21 -0.27 7.13 -4.08
C GLU A 21 0.89 6.25 -3.60
N GLU A 22 1.43 6.54 -2.41
CA GLU A 22 2.50 5.72 -1.83
C GLU A 22 2.02 4.29 -1.53
N LEU A 23 0.75 4.11 -1.14
CA LEU A 23 0.19 2.78 -0.95
C LEU A 23 0.02 2.03 -2.28
N PHE A 24 -0.36 2.71 -3.36
CA PHE A 24 -0.37 2.08 -4.68
C PHE A 24 1.02 1.63 -5.12
N ALA A 25 2.02 2.51 -5.01
CA ALA A 25 3.41 2.17 -5.31
C ALA A 25 3.90 0.98 -4.48
N LEU A 26 3.57 0.95 -3.18
CA LEU A 26 3.94 -0.16 -2.31
C LEU A 26 3.26 -1.47 -2.73
N ALA A 27 1.99 -1.44 -3.13
CA ALA A 27 1.30 -2.63 -3.63
C ALA A 27 1.94 -3.16 -4.92
N ASP A 28 2.31 -2.27 -5.83
CA ASP A 28 2.97 -2.64 -7.08
C ASP A 28 4.38 -3.21 -6.85
N GLU A 29 5.12 -2.71 -5.84
CA GLU A 29 6.38 -3.33 -5.40
C GLU A 29 6.17 -4.77 -4.90
N TYR A 30 5.09 -5.04 -4.15
CA TYR A 30 4.78 -6.39 -3.68
C TYR A 30 4.42 -7.32 -4.85
N GLU A 31 3.69 -6.82 -5.86
CA GLU A 31 3.41 -7.59 -7.08
C GLU A 31 4.66 -7.85 -7.93
N ALA A 32 5.55 -6.86 -8.06
CA ALA A 32 6.83 -7.02 -8.75
C ALA A 32 7.73 -8.05 -8.04
N ARG A 33 7.64 -8.17 -6.71
CA ARG A 33 8.33 -9.24 -5.97
C ARG A 33 7.76 -10.62 -6.23
N MET A 34 6.48 -10.75 -6.59
CA MET A 34 5.90 -12.05 -6.94
C MET A 34 6.48 -12.60 -8.25
N THR A 35 6.78 -11.73 -9.21
CA THR A 35 7.36 -12.11 -10.50
C THR A 35 8.88 -12.16 -10.47
N SER A 36 9.50 -11.72 -9.37
CA SER A 36 10.94 -11.76 -9.19
C SER A 36 11.43 -13.19 -8.91
N PRO A 37 12.31 -13.76 -9.75
CA PRO A 37 12.84 -15.11 -9.55
C PRO A 37 13.76 -15.23 -8.32
N SER A 38 14.18 -14.09 -7.74
CA SER A 38 14.98 -14.04 -6.50
C SER A 38 14.13 -13.89 -5.23
N SER A 39 12.81 -13.84 -5.34
CA SER A 39 11.93 -13.70 -4.17
C SER A 39 11.83 -15.02 -3.42
N THR A 40 12.10 -14.98 -2.11
CA THR A 40 11.97 -16.13 -1.19
C THR A 40 10.61 -16.14 -0.49
N ASP A 41 9.80 -15.11 -0.69
CA ASP A 41 8.49 -14.95 -0.05
C ASP A 41 7.40 -15.74 -0.78
N ASP A 42 6.41 -16.24 -0.03
CA ASP A 42 5.25 -16.94 -0.58
C ASP A 42 4.46 -16.03 -1.54
N PRO A 43 4.28 -16.41 -2.83
CA PRO A 43 3.60 -15.57 -3.80
C PRO A 43 2.13 -15.32 -3.43
N LYS A 44 1.46 -16.29 -2.79
CA LYS A 44 0.10 -16.11 -2.25
C LYS A 44 0.05 -15.11 -1.09
N TRP A 45 1.09 -15.07 -0.26
CA TRP A 45 1.18 -14.11 0.83
C TRP A 45 1.41 -12.70 0.30
N LEU A 46 2.35 -12.55 -0.66
CA LEU A 46 2.62 -11.29 -1.35
C LEU A 46 1.35 -10.75 -2.04
N GLN A 47 0.61 -11.60 -2.75
CA GLN A 47 -0.64 -11.22 -3.41
C GLN A 47 -1.68 -10.71 -2.40
N ARG A 48 -1.95 -11.47 -1.34
CA ARG A 48 -2.89 -11.05 -0.27
C ARG A 48 -2.45 -9.74 0.38
N ARG A 49 -1.14 -9.51 0.46
CA ARG A 49 -0.57 -8.30 1.03
C ARG A 49 -0.78 -7.10 0.09
N ALA A 50 -0.46 -7.24 -1.19
CA ALA A 50 -0.70 -6.24 -2.22
C ALA A 50 -2.18 -5.86 -2.31
N ASP A 51 -3.08 -6.84 -2.34
CA ASP A 51 -4.53 -6.64 -2.35
C ASP A 51 -5.02 -5.84 -1.14
N ARG A 52 -4.52 -6.17 0.06
CA ARG A 52 -4.87 -5.44 1.28
C ARG A 52 -4.42 -3.99 1.20
N ILE A 53 -3.20 -3.74 0.70
CA ILE A 53 -2.65 -2.38 0.55
C ILE A 53 -3.48 -1.59 -0.47
N ARG A 54 -3.81 -2.17 -1.64
CA ARG A 54 -4.65 -1.53 -2.65
C ARG A 54 -6.02 -1.13 -2.10
N ARG A 55 -6.67 -1.99 -1.32
CA ARG A 55 -7.95 -1.65 -0.68
C ARG A 55 -7.85 -0.44 0.24
N VAL A 56 -6.76 -0.32 1.01
CA VAL A 56 -6.52 0.86 1.86
C VAL A 56 -6.24 2.10 1.00
N ALA A 57 -5.46 1.97 -0.07
CA ALA A 57 -5.19 3.06 -1.01
C ALA A 57 -6.48 3.61 -1.64
N ILE A 58 -7.33 2.72 -2.16
CA ILE A 58 -8.64 3.05 -2.74
C ILE A 58 -9.52 3.78 -1.71
N ALA A 59 -9.62 3.26 -0.48
CA ALA A 59 -10.41 3.89 0.58
C ALA A 59 -9.89 5.30 0.92
N LYS A 60 -8.56 5.50 0.96
CA LYS A 60 -7.96 6.82 1.16
C LYS A 60 -8.23 7.77 0.00
N GLN A 61 -8.12 7.29 -1.24
CA GLN A 61 -8.39 8.09 -2.43
C GLN A 61 -9.87 8.53 -2.47
N ALA A 62 -10.80 7.61 -2.16
CA ALA A 62 -12.22 7.93 -2.05
C ALA A 62 -12.50 8.96 -0.95
N ALA A 63 -11.86 8.83 0.21
CA ALA A 63 -11.98 9.80 1.30
C ALA A 63 -11.42 11.19 0.93
N LEU A 64 -10.33 11.25 0.14
CA LEU A 64 -9.79 12.51 -0.38
C LEU A 64 -10.75 13.16 -1.38
N GLN A 65 -11.29 12.39 -2.32
CA GLN A 65 -12.26 12.89 -3.29
C GLN A 65 -13.55 13.39 -2.63
N LEU A 66 -14.04 12.70 -1.59
CA LEU A 66 -15.21 13.15 -0.83
C LEU A 66 -14.94 14.50 -0.15
N LYS A 67 -13.79 14.64 0.53
CA LYS A 67 -13.38 15.90 1.15
C LYS A 67 -13.20 17.03 0.14
N GLU A 68 -12.68 16.74 -1.05
CA GLU A 68 -12.53 17.73 -2.11
C GLU A 68 -13.89 18.22 -2.62
N ARG A 69 -14.86 17.30 -2.77
CA ARG A 69 -16.25 17.63 -3.14
C ARG A 69 -16.92 18.51 -2.08
N GLU A 70 -16.74 18.20 -0.79
CA GLU A 70 -17.30 19.01 0.31
C GLU A 70 -16.67 20.41 0.41
N ARG A 71 -15.38 20.55 0.03
CA ARG A 71 -14.65 21.83 0.08
C ARG A 71 -14.94 22.78 -1.08
N ARG A 72 -15.63 22.34 -2.12
CA ARG A 72 -16.12 23.23 -3.18
C ARG A 72 -17.57 23.61 -2.87
N PRO A 73 -17.83 24.69 -2.10
CA PRO A 73 -19.16 25.27 -2.06
C PRO A 73 -19.50 25.74 -3.47
N ARG A 74 -20.72 25.44 -3.90
CA ARG A 74 -21.33 26.05 -5.09
C ARG A 74 -21.38 27.56 -4.93
#